data_AF-A0A9D8S0S1-F1
#
_entry.id   AF-A0A9D8S0S1-F1
#
_cell.length_a   1.000
_cell.length_b   1.000
_cell.length_c   1.000
_cell.angle_alpha   90.00
_cell.angle_beta   90.00
_cell.angle_gamma   90.00
#
_symmetry.space_group_name_H-M   'P 1'
#
loop_
_entity.id
_entity.type
_entity.pdbx_description
1 polymer ?
#
loop_
_entity_poly.entity_id
_entity_poly.type
_entity_poly.pdbx_seq_one_letter_code
_entity_poly.pdbx_strand_id
1 'polypeptide(L)'
;MENEYSKVKVNNEMDFCSVTEPEVKAVLEKAFMKARVSYFLRWEKPGFFSRILGGGKTRIVFCINSAQLDTADEVLKELGEIEGDIKMLRTKSNNRIGF
;
A
#
# COMPACT_ATOMS: atom_id res chain seq x y z
N MET A 1 -29.06 -12.37 22.14
CA MET A 1 -28.81 -10.97 21.73
C MET A 1 -27.55 -11.00 20.88
N GLU A 2 -27.71 -11.24 19.57
CA GLU A 2 -26.57 -11.20 18.65
C GLU A 2 -26.27 -9.73 18.38
N ASN A 3 -25.04 -9.30 18.66
CA ASN A 3 -24.64 -7.91 18.49
C ASN A 3 -24.69 -7.53 17.00
N GLU A 4 -25.60 -6.61 16.67
CA GLU A 4 -25.90 -6.07 15.34
C GLU A 4 -24.79 -5.17 14.76
N TYR A 5 -23.55 -5.28 15.27
CA TYR A 5 -22.41 -4.44 14.86
C TYR A 5 -21.51 -5.09 13.80
N SER A 6 -21.80 -6.31 13.34
CA SER A 6 -20.91 -7.09 12.47
C SER A 6 -21.27 -7.11 10.97
N LYS A 7 -22.23 -6.29 10.50
CA LYS A 7 -22.72 -6.34 9.11
C LYS A 7 -22.37 -5.16 8.20
N VAL A 8 -21.46 -4.27 8.61
CA VAL A 8 -20.88 -3.29 7.68
C VAL A 8 -19.38 -3.49 7.66
N LYS A 9 -18.89 -4.18 6.64
CA LYS A 9 -17.45 -4.28 6.34
C LYS A 9 -17.02 -2.89 5.85
N VAL A 10 -16.77 -1.96 6.79
CA VAL A 10 -16.16 -0.66 6.49
C VAL A 10 -14.74 -0.92 6.03
N ASN A 11 -14.59 -1.09 4.71
CA ASN A 11 -13.30 -1.29 4.08
C ASN A 11 -12.64 0.08 3.95
N ASN A 12 -12.03 0.50 5.07
CA ASN A 12 -11.30 1.77 5.18
C ASN A 12 -9.88 1.66 4.60
N GLU A 13 -9.54 0.54 3.96
CA GLU A 13 -8.24 0.35 3.35
C GLU A 13 -8.13 1.15 2.04
N MET A 14 -6.96 1.75 1.83
CA MET A 14 -6.63 2.52 0.64
C MET A 14 -5.24 2.12 0.14
N ASP A 15 -5.11 1.94 -1.16
CA ASP A 15 -3.82 1.80 -1.81
C ASP A 15 -3.12 3.16 -1.77
N PHE A 16 -2.04 3.25 -1.00
CA PHE A 16 -1.38 4.52 -0.73
C PHE A 16 -0.33 4.84 -1.77
N CYS A 17 0.70 4.00 -1.84
CA CYS A 17 1.81 4.12 -2.76
C CYS A 17 2.29 2.73 -3.19
N SER A 18 3.16 2.70 -4.18
CA SER A 18 3.85 1.49 -4.58
C SER A 18 5.31 1.69 -4.84
N VAL A 19 6.06 0.61 -4.73
CA VAL A 19 7.48 0.56 -5.02
C VAL A 19 7.80 -0.64 -5.90
N THR A 20 8.84 -0.52 -6.73
CA THR A 20 9.42 -1.66 -7.46
C THR A 20 10.72 -2.14 -6.84
N GLU A 21 11.39 -1.28 -6.08
CA GLU A 21 12.71 -1.52 -5.51
C GLU A 21 12.63 -2.06 -4.07
N PRO A 22 13.43 -3.09 -3.73
CA PRO A 22 13.41 -3.69 -2.39
C PRO A 22 14.01 -2.78 -1.32
N GLU A 23 14.97 -1.91 -1.68
CA GLU A 23 15.60 -0.99 -0.73
C GLU A 23 14.61 0.09 -0.25
N VAL A 24 13.92 0.72 -1.20
CA VAL A 24 12.85 1.69 -0.92
C VAL A 24 11.73 1.06 -0.10
N LYS A 25 11.37 -0.20 -0.41
CA LYS A 25 10.39 -0.96 0.37
C LYS A 25 10.79 -1.06 1.84
N ALA A 26 12.05 -1.43 2.13
CA ALA A 26 12.53 -1.58 3.50
C ALA A 26 12.55 -0.24 4.27
N VAL A 27 12.91 0.86 3.60
CA VAL A 27 12.86 2.22 4.17
C VAL A 27 11.43 2.61 4.53
N LEU A 28 10.47 2.41 3.62
CA LEU A 28 9.06 2.71 3.86
C LEU A 28 8.45 1.87 4.98
N GLU A 29 8.74 0.55 5.02
CA GLU A 29 8.30 -0.33 6.10
C GLU A 29 8.75 0.20 7.46
N LYS A 30 10.06 0.51 7.59
CA LYS A 30 10.62 1.05 8.83
C LYS A 30 9.97 2.38 9.23
N ALA A 31 9.71 3.25 8.27
CA ALA A 31 9.12 4.56 8.50
C ALA A 31 7.66 4.46 8.96
N PHE A 32 6.83 3.65 8.29
CA PHE A 32 5.46 3.41 8.71
C PHE A 32 5.36 2.71 10.07
N MET A 33 6.25 1.75 10.34
CA MET A 33 6.33 1.12 11.67
C MET A 33 6.65 2.14 12.76
N LYS A 34 7.62 3.04 12.52
CA LYS A 34 7.99 4.11 13.47
C LYS A 34 6.82 5.06 13.74
N ALA A 35 6.05 5.39 12.72
CA ALA A 35 4.89 6.28 12.81
C ALA A 35 3.59 5.58 13.25
N ARG A 36 3.63 4.26 13.53
CA ARG A 36 2.46 3.43 13.89
C ARG A 36 1.34 3.48 12.84
N VAL A 37 1.71 3.65 11.57
CA VAL A 37 0.78 3.51 10.45
C VAL A 37 0.53 2.02 10.24
N SER A 38 -0.73 1.59 10.32
CA SER A 38 -1.11 0.22 10.01
C SER A 38 -1.13 0.02 8.50
N TYR A 39 -0.37 -0.95 8.02
CA TYR A 39 -0.28 -1.25 6.59
C TYR A 39 -0.21 -2.76 6.32
N PHE A 40 -0.58 -3.14 5.10
CA PHE A 40 -0.24 -4.45 4.53
C PHE A 40 0.34 -4.27 3.12
N LEU A 41 1.09 -5.27 2.67
CA LEU A 41 1.69 -5.28 1.36
C LEU A 41 0.88 -6.12 0.39
N ARG A 42 0.56 -5.56 -0.77
CA ARG A 42 -0.03 -6.30 -1.88
C ARG A 42 0.98 -6.41 -3.02
N TRP A 43 1.31 -7.63 -3.39
CA TRP A 43 2.18 -7.92 -4.52
C TRP A 43 1.35 -7.96 -5.80
N GLU A 44 1.53 -6.97 -6.65
CA GLU A 44 0.90 -6.92 -7.97
C GLU A 44 1.81 -7.60 -8.98
N LYS A 45 1.34 -8.74 -9.50
CA LYS A 45 2.03 -9.44 -10.58
C LYS A 45 1.99 -8.56 -11.83
N PRO A 46 3.10 -8.49 -12.60
CA PRO A 46 3.07 -7.88 -13.91
C PRO A 46 1.93 -8.49 -14.75
N GLY A 47 1.16 -7.63 -15.41
CA GLY A 47 0.05 -8.06 -16.26
C GLY A 47 0.53 -9.03 -17.35
N PHE A 48 -0.38 -9.88 -17.84
CA PHE A 48 -0.04 -10.90 -18.84
C PHE A 48 0.68 -10.32 -20.08
N PHE A 49 0.30 -9.12 -20.51
CA PHE A 49 0.96 -8.41 -21.62
C PHE A 49 2.38 -7.91 -21.29
N SER A 50 2.65 -7.46 -20.06
CA SER A 50 4.01 -7.00 -19.69
C SER A 50 4.98 -8.16 -19.45
N ARG A 51 4.46 -9.36 -19.19
CA ARG A 51 5.26 -10.60 -19.15
C ARG A 51 5.69 -11.02 -20.56
N ILE A 52 4.84 -10.83 -21.58
CA ILE A 52 5.16 -11.13 -22.99
C ILE A 52 6.22 -10.18 -23.54
N LEU A 53 6.21 -8.91 -23.12
CA LEU A 53 7.22 -7.91 -23.52
C LEU A 53 8.52 -7.96 -22.69
N GLY A 54 8.75 -9.04 -21.91
CA GLY A 54 10.03 -9.33 -21.26
C GLY A 54 10.47 -8.36 -20.14
N GLY A 55 9.62 -7.42 -19.72
CA GLY A 55 10.06 -6.28 -18.88
C GLY A 55 9.21 -5.99 -17.63
N GLY A 56 8.30 -6.87 -17.24
CA GLY A 56 7.42 -6.61 -16.10
C GLY A 56 8.13 -6.69 -14.74
N LYS A 57 8.51 -5.54 -14.15
CA LYS A 57 8.92 -5.47 -12.73
C LYS A 57 7.74 -5.81 -11.83
N THR A 58 7.98 -6.61 -10.79
CA THR A 58 6.99 -6.86 -9.73
C THR A 58 6.78 -5.59 -8.94
N ARG A 59 5.52 -5.19 -8.76
CA ARG A 59 5.14 -3.97 -8.04
C ARG A 59 4.59 -4.34 -6.67
N ILE A 60 5.07 -3.66 -5.64
CA ILE A 60 4.59 -3.83 -4.27
C ILE A 60 3.75 -2.61 -3.93
N VAL A 61 2.52 -2.82 -3.48
CA VAL A 61 1.61 -1.76 -3.07
C VAL A 61 1.49 -1.74 -1.55
N PHE A 62 1.70 -0.57 -0.95
CA PHE A 62 1.40 -0.31 0.45
C PHE A 62 -0.07 0.08 0.55
N CYS A 63 -0.83 -0.73 1.26
CA CYS A 63 -2.23 -0.44 1.57
C CYS A 63 -2.33 -0.02 3.04
N ILE A 64 -2.92 1.14 3.30
CA ILE A 64 -3.05 1.71 4.65
C ILE A 64 -4.51 1.89 5.03
N ASN A 65 -4.79 2.13 6.30
CA ASN A 65 -6.10 2.65 6.72
C ASN A 65 -6.24 4.12 6.31
N SER A 66 -7.37 4.48 5.70
CA SER A 66 -7.69 5.84 5.26
C SER A 66 -7.66 6.86 6.39
N ALA A 67 -7.98 6.44 7.63
CA ALA A 67 -7.89 7.30 8.81
C ALA A 67 -6.45 7.71 9.17
N GLN A 68 -5.45 7.03 8.61
CA GLN A 68 -4.02 7.31 8.86
C GLN A 68 -3.34 7.96 7.64
N LEU A 69 -4.12 8.46 6.67
CA LEU A 69 -3.60 9.09 5.46
C LEU A 69 -2.68 10.27 5.76
N ASP A 70 -3.11 11.16 6.65
CA ASP A 70 -2.36 12.38 6.96
C ASP A 70 -1.00 12.02 7.60
N THR A 71 -0.99 11.06 8.53
CA THR A 71 0.25 10.55 9.13
C THR A 71 1.16 9.88 8.10
N ALA A 72 0.60 9.08 7.18
CA ALA A 72 1.37 8.44 6.12
C ALA A 72 1.99 9.47 5.15
N ASP A 73 1.28 10.57 4.88
CA ASP A 73 1.78 11.68 4.08
C ASP A 73 2.90 12.46 4.76
N GLU A 74 2.78 12.70 6.07
CA GLU A 74 3.85 13.30 6.86
C GLU A 74 5.12 12.43 6.84
N VAL A 75 4.96 11.12 7.00
CA VAL A 75 6.08 10.16 6.90
C VAL A 75 6.79 10.24 5.54
N LEU A 76 6.04 10.29 4.43
CA LEU A 76 6.66 10.44 3.11
C LEU A 76 7.38 11.77 2.94
N LYS A 77 6.82 12.87 3.48
CA LYS A 77 7.48 14.19 3.45
C LYS A 77 8.77 14.20 4.27
N GLU A 78 8.76 13.56 5.44
CA GLU A 78 9.95 13.44 6.30
C GLU A 78 11.07 12.61 5.66
N LEU A 79 10.70 11.59 4.88
CA LEU A 79 11.66 10.77 4.15
C LEU A 79 12.35 11.53 3.00
N GLY A 80 11.78 12.64 2.54
CA GLY A 80 12.34 13.48 1.48
C GLY A 80 12.36 12.80 0.11
N GLU A 81 13.29 13.21 -0.75
CA GLU A 81 13.54 12.53 -2.02
C GLU A 81 14.28 11.22 -1.77
N ILE A 82 13.52 10.13 -1.71
CA ILE A 82 14.10 8.78 -1.74
C ILE A 82 14.43 8.44 -3.19
N GLU A 83 15.67 8.06 -3.45
CA GLU A 83 16.10 7.53 -4.74
C GLU A 83 15.39 6.19 -5.00
N GLY A 84 14.46 6.18 -5.96
CA GLY A 84 13.76 4.98 -6.40
C GLY A 84 12.31 5.21 -6.85
N ASP A 85 11.76 4.23 -7.55
CA ASP A 85 10.43 4.32 -8.19
C ASP A 85 9.28 4.22 -7.15
N ILE A 86 8.98 5.31 -6.44
CA ILE A 86 7.76 5.45 -5.63
C ILE A 86 6.64 6.05 -6.48
N LYS A 87 5.56 5.29 -6.69
CA LYS A 87 4.35 5.77 -7.38
C LYS A 87 3.18 5.90 -6.41
N MET A 88 2.67 7.12 -6.25
CA MET A 88 1.46 7.39 -5.47
C MET A 88 0.22 6.82 -6.17
N LEU A 89 -0.69 6.25 -5.38
CA LEU A 89 -1.95 5.65 -5.84
C LEU A 89 -3.15 6.44 -5.33
N ARG A 90 -3.31 6.52 -4.01
CA ARG A 90 -4.45 7.17 -3.32
C ARG A 90 -5.82 6.70 -3.83
N THR A 91 -5.95 5.41 -4.09
CA THR A 91 -7.20 4.79 -4.57
C THR A 91 -7.76 3.85 -3.53
N LYS A 92 -9.09 3.78 -3.39
CA LYS A 92 -9.74 2.81 -2.49
C LYS A 92 -9.22 1.40 -2.77
N SER A 93 -8.78 0.70 -1.72
CA SER A 93 -8.23 -0.64 -1.88
C SER A 93 -9.34 -1.59 -2.31
N ASN A 94 -9.20 -2.17 -3.51
CA ASN A 94 -10.06 -3.24 -3.97
C ASN A 94 -9.55 -4.57 -3.42
N ASN A 95 -9.55 -4.71 -2.10
CA ASN A 95 -9.21 -5.96 -1.45
C ASN A 95 -10.36 -6.95 -1.66
N ARG A 96 -10.31 -7.73 -2.75
CA ARG A 96 -11.16 -8.92 -2.92
C ARG A 96 -10.64 -10.02 -1.98
N ILE A 97 -10.75 -9.80 -0.68
CA ILE A 97 -10.71 -10.89 0.28
C ILE A 97 -12.04 -11.62 0.11
N GLY A 98 -12.10 -12.49 -0.90
CA GLY A 98 -13.11 -13.54 -0.97
C GLY A 98 -12.87 -14.45 0.22
N PHE A 99 -13.81 -14.46 1.15
CA PHE A 99 -13.97 -15.58 2.06
C PHE A 99 -14.75 -16.67 1.32
#